data_AF-A0A0B1U368-F1
#
_entry.id   AF-A0A0B1U368-F1
#
_cell.length_a   1.000
_cell.length_b   1.000
_cell.length_c   1.000
_cell.angle_alpha   90.00
_cell.angle_beta   90.00
_cell.angle_gamma   90.00
#
_symmetry.space_group_name_H-M   'P 1'
#
loop_
_entity.id
_entity.type
_entity.pdbx_description
1 polymer ?
#
loop_
_entity_poly.entity_id
_entity_poly.type
_entity_poly.pdbx_seq_one_letter_code
_entity_poly.pdbx_strand_id
1 'polypeptide(L)'
;MHHLACRLARACILAFLAVLLLAMAARAQEFPPDPVFDQIAANRDAYGRVVFLFGDSVVMLCMLEEIDFSTLKEKANDSKYMVSAMADLMRKTEAPAAKSADPLWPMHSLASAMNTLFAAAGRLDTPDGGTTIPAAQVVAAYAGSLGLPFPKDVAARAEQITRYINEGLVRDGDILIFEDAGFHGQDPDAYERYWMLLGQTVLSRANVTLVMSDMFDAIPDGMVMGFPAEAFRFEAPYPSAGGQRSHNGALRDAAAKLAAWPESKGKVVFLDLRQRMNAFKAALETDLGGKAIMPEGIHPSPWGVAFMAREYLRATGLAQELTNTQPYLDMLAANAARLSQPRHEVDPVRAKTFIDAWLAP
;
A
#
# COMPACT_ATOMS: atom_id res chain seq x y z
N MET A 1 -31.94 29.12 44.96
CA MET A 1 -32.35 28.47 43.68
C MET A 1 -31.48 28.84 42.46
N HIS A 2 -30.61 29.87 42.52
CA HIS A 2 -29.78 30.28 41.37
C HIS A 2 -28.52 29.42 41.07
N HIS A 3 -28.17 28.43 41.90
CA HIS A 3 -26.96 27.64 41.71
C HIS A 3 -27.14 26.30 40.96
N LEU A 4 -28.37 25.79 40.84
CA LEU A 4 -28.59 24.48 40.23
C LEU A 4 -28.61 24.55 38.69
N ALA A 5 -29.27 25.57 38.13
CA ALA A 5 -29.34 25.80 36.68
C ALA A 5 -27.95 26.07 36.06
N CYS A 6 -27.08 26.78 36.78
CA CYS A 6 -25.72 27.09 36.32
C CYS A 6 -24.80 25.85 36.33
N ARG A 7 -25.06 24.88 37.22
CA ARG A 7 -24.31 23.60 37.29
C ARG A 7 -24.76 22.63 36.20
N LEU A 8 -26.06 22.57 35.88
CA LEU A 8 -26.57 21.76 34.77
C LEU A 8 -26.06 22.28 33.42
N ALA A 9 -26.05 23.60 33.19
CA ALA A 9 -25.53 24.18 31.96
C ALA A 9 -24.04 23.85 31.74
N ARG A 10 -23.22 23.90 32.81
CA ARG A 10 -21.79 23.52 32.73
C ARG A 10 -21.59 22.03 32.47
N ALA A 11 -22.40 21.16 33.06
CA ALA A 11 -22.35 19.72 32.82
C ALA A 11 -22.74 19.37 31.37
N CYS A 12 -23.77 20.02 30.81
CA CYS A 12 -24.16 19.84 29.41
C CYS A 12 -23.10 20.37 28.44
N ILE A 13 -22.47 21.52 28.72
CA ILE A 13 -21.38 22.07 27.89
C ILE A 13 -20.16 21.15 27.92
N LEU A 14 -19.79 20.60 29.08
CA LEU A 14 -18.68 19.65 29.20
C LEU A 14 -18.98 18.32 28.51
N ALA A 15 -20.22 17.81 28.59
CA ALA A 15 -20.64 16.63 27.85
C ALA A 15 -20.64 16.88 26.33
N PHE A 16 -21.10 18.05 25.88
CA PHE A 16 -21.09 18.43 24.46
C PHE A 16 -19.66 18.63 23.92
N LEU A 17 -18.77 19.24 24.72
CA LEU A 17 -17.34 19.34 24.41
C LEU A 17 -16.65 17.97 24.40
N ALA A 18 -17.01 17.05 25.29
CA ALA A 18 -16.47 15.69 25.29
C ALA A 18 -16.92 14.90 24.05
N VAL A 19 -18.17 15.05 23.60
CA VAL A 19 -18.68 14.45 22.36
C VAL A 19 -18.03 15.09 21.12
N LEU A 20 -17.80 16.40 21.12
CA LEU A 20 -17.06 17.10 20.07
C LEU A 20 -15.57 16.73 20.04
N LEU A 21 -14.94 16.50 21.19
CA LEU A 21 -13.54 16.06 21.29
C LEU A 21 -13.36 14.58 20.91
N LEU A 22 -14.39 13.73 21.09
CA LEU A 22 -14.41 12.36 20.57
C LEU A 22 -14.63 12.33 19.06
N ALA A 23 -15.45 13.24 18.51
CA ALA A 23 -15.63 13.41 17.06
C ALA A 23 -14.43 14.07 16.37
N MET A 24 -13.62 14.83 17.10
CA MET A 24 -12.38 15.46 16.64
C MET A 24 -11.12 14.80 17.21
N ALA A 25 -11.19 13.55 17.66
CA ALA A 25 -10.01 12.70 17.63
C ALA A 25 -9.62 12.59 16.16
N ALA A 26 -8.84 13.58 15.69
CA ALA A 26 -8.17 13.56 14.41
C ALA A 26 -7.66 12.15 14.27
N ARG A 27 -8.21 11.40 13.30
CA ARG A 27 -7.69 10.09 12.92
C ARG A 27 -6.25 10.40 12.57
N ALA A 28 -5.35 10.15 13.51
CA ALA A 28 -3.93 10.38 13.33
C ALA A 28 -3.52 9.32 12.31
N GLN A 29 -3.67 9.67 11.03
CA GLN A 29 -3.20 8.83 9.96
C GLN A 29 -1.69 8.93 10.04
N GLU A 30 -1.07 7.84 10.50
CA GLU A 30 0.37 7.71 10.47
C GLU A 30 0.76 7.48 9.01
N PHE A 31 1.00 8.61 8.38
CA PHE A 31 1.86 8.97 7.28
C PHE A 31 2.05 8.06 6.02
N PRO A 32 2.02 8.67 4.80
CA PRO A 32 1.40 9.95 4.49
C PRO A 32 -0.10 9.80 4.59
N PRO A 33 -0.80 10.86 4.97
CA PRO A 33 -2.23 10.90 4.78
C PRO A 33 -2.53 10.75 3.29
N ASP A 34 -3.34 9.75 2.95
CA ASP A 34 -3.96 9.63 1.63
C ASP A 34 -5.28 10.43 1.68
N PRO A 35 -5.41 11.55 0.95
CA PRO A 35 -6.63 12.34 0.93
C PRO A 35 -7.86 11.53 0.50
N VAL A 36 -7.69 10.49 -0.32
CA VAL A 36 -8.78 9.60 -0.72
C VAL A 36 -9.27 8.78 0.47
N PHE A 37 -8.35 8.30 1.32
CA PHE A 37 -8.72 7.60 2.56
C PHE A 37 -9.58 8.50 3.45
N ASP A 38 -9.18 9.76 3.66
CA ASP A 38 -9.93 10.73 4.48
C ASP A 38 -11.33 11.01 3.90
N GLN A 39 -11.46 11.10 2.57
CA GLN A 39 -12.74 11.27 1.90
C GLN A 39 -13.66 10.06 2.09
N ILE A 40 -13.12 8.84 2.01
CA ILE A 40 -13.85 7.59 2.30
C ILE A 40 -14.24 7.55 3.78
N ALA A 41 -13.32 7.92 4.66
CA ALA A 41 -13.52 8.00 6.10
C ALA A 41 -14.62 8.98 6.51
N ALA A 42 -14.75 10.10 5.80
CA ALA A 42 -15.75 11.13 6.04
C ALA A 42 -17.12 10.81 5.43
N ASN A 43 -17.17 10.05 4.33
CA ASN A 43 -18.40 9.77 3.60
C ASN A 43 -18.44 8.35 3.00
N ARG A 44 -18.30 7.33 3.84
CA ARG A 44 -18.19 5.92 3.38
C ARG A 44 -19.38 5.45 2.52
N ASP A 45 -20.57 6.04 2.67
CA ASP A 45 -21.77 5.70 1.90
C ASP A 45 -21.73 6.16 0.45
N ALA A 46 -20.86 7.11 0.10
CA ALA A 46 -20.65 7.51 -1.30
C ALA A 46 -19.82 6.51 -2.12
N TYR A 47 -19.30 5.46 -1.48
CA TYR A 47 -18.40 4.49 -2.09
C TYR A 47 -19.02 3.09 -2.05
N GLY A 48 -18.96 2.37 -3.16
CA GLY A 48 -19.35 0.96 -3.22
C GLY A 48 -18.32 0.07 -2.52
N ARG A 49 -17.41 -0.49 -3.31
CA ARG A 49 -16.29 -1.31 -2.86
C ARG A 49 -15.03 -0.47 -2.69
N VAL A 50 -14.30 -0.68 -1.60
CA VAL A 50 -13.02 -0.03 -1.35
C VAL A 50 -11.89 -1.06 -1.35
N VAL A 51 -10.77 -0.71 -1.98
CA VAL A 51 -9.49 -1.41 -1.88
C VAL A 51 -8.61 -0.66 -0.89
N PHE A 52 -8.48 -1.20 0.32
CA PHE A 52 -7.60 -0.64 1.34
C PHE A 52 -6.20 -1.26 1.21
N LEU A 53 -5.20 -0.44 0.89
CA LEU A 53 -3.80 -0.86 0.85
C LEU A 53 -3.18 -0.64 2.24
N PHE A 54 -2.77 -1.72 2.88
CA PHE A 54 -1.93 -1.68 4.06
C PHE A 54 -0.56 -2.24 3.73
N GLY A 55 0.47 -1.43 3.90
CA GLY A 55 1.84 -1.83 3.61
C GLY A 55 2.80 -0.69 3.84
N ASP A 56 4.04 -0.87 3.42
CA ASP A 56 5.07 0.15 3.62
C ASP A 56 5.20 1.10 2.43
N SER A 57 6.37 1.70 2.26
CA SER A 57 6.64 2.64 1.17
C SER A 57 6.54 2.05 -0.23
N VAL A 58 6.55 0.72 -0.40
CA VAL A 58 6.43 0.05 -1.71
C VAL A 58 5.02 0.17 -2.30
N VAL A 59 3.96 -0.01 -1.52
CA VAL A 59 2.57 0.18 -2.01
C VAL A 59 2.09 1.62 -1.91
N MET A 60 2.76 2.39 -1.07
CA MET A 60 2.36 3.75 -0.75
C MET A 60 2.79 4.76 -1.81
N LEU A 61 3.90 4.53 -2.52
CA LEU A 61 4.46 5.53 -3.41
C LEU A 61 5.24 4.94 -4.58
N CYS A 62 5.26 5.71 -5.68
CA CYS A 62 6.14 5.52 -6.81
C CYS A 62 7.10 6.71 -6.90
N MET A 63 8.40 6.43 -6.96
CA MET A 63 9.38 7.49 -7.10
C MET A 63 9.77 7.71 -8.57
N LEU A 64 9.70 8.96 -9.03
CA LEU A 64 10.30 9.40 -10.28
C LEU A 64 11.75 9.86 -10.11
N GLU A 65 12.29 9.83 -8.89
CA GLU A 65 13.64 10.27 -8.53
C GLU A 65 14.23 9.32 -7.48
N GLU A 66 15.54 9.09 -7.52
CA GLU A 66 16.21 8.24 -6.52
C GLU A 66 16.12 8.85 -5.11
N ILE A 67 15.91 8.01 -4.10
CA ILE A 67 15.92 8.44 -2.70
C ILE A 67 17.34 8.32 -2.15
N ASP A 68 17.90 9.44 -1.69
CA ASP A 68 19.12 9.42 -0.91
C ASP A 68 18.85 9.08 0.57
N PHE A 69 18.94 7.79 0.90
CA PHE A 69 18.82 7.28 2.27
C PHE A 69 19.97 7.71 3.19
N SER A 70 21.04 8.34 2.68
CA SER A 70 22.16 8.79 3.52
C SER A 70 21.71 9.77 4.60
N THR A 71 20.65 10.53 4.32
CA THR A 71 20.03 11.50 5.24
C THR A 71 19.20 10.86 6.36
N LEU A 72 18.84 9.58 6.24
CA LEU A 72 18.00 8.84 7.20
C LEU A 72 18.82 7.98 8.17
N LYS A 73 20.16 7.93 8.01
CA LYS A 73 21.06 7.00 8.71
C LYS A 73 21.12 7.16 10.23
N GLU A 74 20.88 8.36 10.77
CA GLU A 74 21.20 8.65 12.19
C GLU A 74 20.25 7.99 13.21
N LYS A 75 19.07 7.48 12.79
CA LYS A 75 18.05 6.95 13.71
C LYS A 75 17.24 5.77 13.14
N ALA A 76 17.88 4.87 12.40
CA ALA A 76 17.20 3.75 11.75
C ALA A 76 16.51 2.74 12.70
N ASN A 77 16.88 2.73 13.98
CA ASN A 77 16.24 1.92 15.03
C ASN A 77 14.99 2.59 15.66
N ASP A 78 14.67 3.83 15.31
CA ASP A 78 13.51 4.55 15.81
C ASP A 78 12.41 4.52 14.73
N SER A 79 11.47 3.58 14.86
CA SER A 79 10.38 3.40 13.89
C SER A 79 9.58 4.68 13.69
N LYS A 80 9.35 5.47 14.75
CA LYS A 80 8.64 6.75 14.66
C LYS A 80 9.43 7.78 13.88
N TYR A 81 10.74 7.85 14.11
CA TYR A 81 11.60 8.74 13.32
C TYR A 81 11.68 8.30 11.87
N MET A 82 11.88 7.02 11.58
CA MET A 82 12.01 6.52 10.21
C MET A 82 10.72 6.73 9.43
N VAL A 83 9.57 6.44 10.05
CA VAL A 83 8.26 6.77 9.49
C VAL A 83 8.15 8.28 9.29
N SER A 84 8.51 9.12 10.27
CA SER A 84 8.43 10.59 10.17
C SER A 84 9.45 11.27 9.23
N ALA A 85 10.58 10.64 8.93
CA ALA A 85 11.63 11.21 8.09
C ALA A 85 11.44 10.78 6.64
N MET A 86 11.11 9.50 6.41
CA MET A 86 10.51 9.06 5.15
C MET A 86 9.30 9.91 4.85
N ALA A 87 8.53 10.24 5.88
CA ALA A 87 7.37 11.06 5.74
C ALA A 87 7.63 12.46 5.18
N ASP A 88 8.55 13.16 5.81
CA ASP A 88 8.89 14.51 5.37
C ASP A 88 9.51 14.50 3.99
N LEU A 89 10.29 13.47 3.65
CA LEU A 89 10.82 13.28 2.31
C LEU A 89 9.67 13.13 1.29
N MET A 90 8.69 12.28 1.60
CA MET A 90 7.51 12.02 0.77
C MET A 90 6.60 13.24 0.63
N ARG A 91 6.32 13.97 1.71
CA ARG A 91 5.55 15.22 1.67
C ARG A 91 6.21 16.29 0.79
N LYS A 92 7.54 16.37 0.83
CA LYS A 92 8.30 17.33 0.02
C LYS A 92 8.36 16.92 -1.45
N THR A 93 8.34 15.62 -1.74
CA THR A 93 8.34 15.10 -3.10
C THR A 93 6.94 15.06 -3.72
N GLU A 94 5.84 14.91 -2.98
CA GLU A 94 4.49 14.71 -3.53
C GLU A 94 3.54 15.91 -3.42
N ALA A 95 4.04 17.16 -3.38
CA ALA A 95 3.15 18.33 -3.28
C ALA A 95 2.23 18.47 -4.52
N PRO A 96 0.91 18.20 -4.44
CA PRO A 96 0.08 17.96 -5.63
C PRO A 96 -0.04 19.17 -6.56
N ALA A 97 -0.06 20.39 -6.01
CA ALA A 97 -0.23 21.63 -6.78
C ALA A 97 0.94 21.94 -7.73
N ALA A 98 2.13 21.36 -7.49
CA ALA A 98 3.29 21.54 -8.35
C ALA A 98 3.46 20.41 -9.37
N LYS A 99 2.85 19.23 -9.13
CA LYS A 99 3.12 17.99 -9.87
C LYS A 99 1.92 17.40 -10.62
N SER A 100 0.69 17.86 -10.36
CA SER A 100 -0.51 17.39 -11.07
C SER A 100 -0.51 17.68 -12.58
N ALA A 101 0.38 18.56 -13.05
CA ALA A 101 0.60 18.81 -14.47
C ALA A 101 1.50 17.75 -15.15
N ASP A 102 2.19 16.90 -14.38
CA ASP A 102 2.98 15.81 -14.94
C ASP A 102 2.05 14.70 -15.45
N PRO A 103 2.14 14.27 -16.72
CA PRO A 103 1.33 13.16 -17.23
C PRO A 103 1.57 11.85 -16.49
N LEU A 104 2.67 11.68 -15.75
CA LEU A 104 2.92 10.52 -14.90
C LEU A 104 2.42 10.69 -13.46
N TRP A 105 1.78 11.81 -13.11
CA TRP A 105 1.19 11.99 -11.79
C TRP A 105 0.29 10.83 -11.35
N PRO A 106 -0.56 10.23 -12.20
CA PRO A 106 -1.30 9.00 -11.88
C PRO A 106 -0.50 7.84 -11.30
N MET A 107 0.81 7.80 -11.55
CA MET A 107 1.67 6.72 -11.08
C MET A 107 2.24 6.96 -9.69
N HIS A 108 2.02 8.11 -9.04
CA HIS A 108 2.68 8.48 -7.79
C HIS A 108 2.43 7.51 -6.60
N SER A 109 1.44 6.63 -6.69
CA SER A 109 1.22 5.54 -5.74
C SER A 109 0.47 4.37 -6.40
N LEU A 110 0.48 3.21 -5.76
CA LEU A 110 -0.32 2.07 -6.22
C LEU A 110 -1.82 2.41 -6.21
N ALA A 111 -2.31 3.08 -5.15
CA ALA A 111 -3.70 3.51 -5.06
C ALA A 111 -4.07 4.46 -6.21
N SER A 112 -3.20 5.43 -6.53
CA SER A 112 -3.43 6.36 -7.63
C SER A 112 -3.49 5.64 -8.97
N ALA A 113 -2.55 4.73 -9.24
CA ALA A 113 -2.54 3.96 -10.49
C ALA A 113 -3.82 3.13 -10.65
N MET A 114 -4.28 2.47 -9.57
CA MET A 114 -5.55 1.75 -9.56
C MET A 114 -6.75 2.68 -9.78
N ASN A 115 -6.77 3.85 -9.12
CA ASN A 115 -7.85 4.83 -9.28
C ASN A 115 -7.92 5.42 -10.69
N THR A 116 -6.80 5.62 -11.36
CA THR A 116 -6.78 6.04 -12.77
C THR A 116 -7.36 4.98 -13.68
N LEU A 117 -7.05 3.69 -13.44
CA LEU A 117 -7.67 2.59 -14.17
C LEU A 117 -9.19 2.49 -13.89
N PHE A 118 -9.62 2.70 -12.65
CA PHE A 118 -11.05 2.75 -12.29
C PHE A 118 -11.76 3.94 -12.94
N ALA A 119 -11.12 5.11 -13.01
CA ALA A 119 -11.66 6.28 -13.67
C ALA A 119 -11.83 6.04 -15.18
N ALA A 120 -10.81 5.45 -15.83
CA ALA A 120 -10.85 5.12 -17.25
C ALA A 120 -11.98 4.13 -17.60
N ALA A 121 -12.32 3.24 -16.66
CA ALA A 121 -13.43 2.29 -16.73
C ALA A 121 -14.79 2.87 -16.32
N GLY A 122 -14.88 4.16 -15.98
CA GLY A 122 -16.11 4.81 -15.53
C GLY A 122 -16.61 4.31 -14.17
N ARG A 123 -15.72 3.76 -13.34
CA ARG A 123 -16.04 3.23 -11.99
C ARG A 123 -15.91 4.28 -10.90
N LEU A 124 -15.21 5.38 -11.17
CA LEU A 124 -15.16 6.55 -10.31
C LEU A 124 -15.07 7.81 -11.16
N ASP A 125 -15.47 8.93 -10.57
CA ASP A 125 -15.23 10.26 -11.13
C ASP A 125 -14.10 10.94 -10.37
N THR A 126 -13.20 11.58 -11.11
CA THR A 126 -12.12 12.36 -10.52
C THR A 126 -11.91 13.65 -11.32
N PRO A 127 -12.62 14.74 -10.95
CA PRO A 127 -12.61 15.98 -11.72
C PRO A 127 -11.25 16.70 -11.73
N ASP A 128 -10.33 16.30 -10.85
CA ASP A 128 -9.03 16.93 -10.61
C ASP A 128 -7.86 15.93 -10.65
N GLY A 129 -8.01 14.80 -11.35
CA GLY A 129 -6.91 13.87 -11.62
C GLY A 129 -6.46 13.04 -10.41
N GLY A 130 -7.36 12.76 -9.47
CA GLY A 130 -7.20 11.83 -8.36
C GLY A 130 -7.23 12.48 -6.98
N THR A 131 -7.34 13.82 -6.90
CA THR A 131 -7.26 14.54 -5.61
C THR A 131 -8.60 14.50 -4.87
N THR A 132 -9.70 14.63 -5.61
CA THR A 132 -11.07 14.53 -5.12
C THR A 132 -11.78 13.37 -5.82
N ILE A 133 -12.44 12.54 -5.03
CA ILE A 133 -13.29 11.44 -5.50
C ILE A 133 -14.63 11.56 -4.78
N PRO A 134 -15.61 12.32 -5.31
CA PRO A 134 -16.86 12.59 -4.59
C PRO A 134 -17.69 11.32 -4.29
N ALA A 135 -17.65 10.35 -5.21
CA ALA A 135 -18.30 9.06 -5.11
C ALA A 135 -17.63 8.06 -6.08
N ALA A 136 -17.72 6.77 -5.78
CA ALA A 136 -17.18 5.72 -6.64
C ALA A 136 -17.92 4.39 -6.48
N GLN A 137 -18.00 3.60 -7.55
CA GLN A 137 -18.36 2.19 -7.46
C GLN A 137 -17.22 1.37 -6.86
N VAL A 138 -15.98 1.68 -7.27
CA VAL A 138 -14.75 1.08 -6.76
C VAL A 138 -13.69 2.17 -6.61
N VAL A 139 -12.98 2.18 -5.48
CA VAL A 139 -11.88 3.13 -5.20
C VAL A 139 -10.78 2.42 -4.41
N ALA A 140 -9.52 2.80 -4.63
CA ALA A 140 -8.37 2.37 -3.85
C ALA A 140 -7.86 3.52 -2.97
N ALA A 141 -7.39 3.18 -1.76
CA ALA A 141 -6.78 4.13 -0.85
C ALA A 141 -5.71 3.45 0.02
N TYR A 142 -4.65 4.17 0.33
CA TYR A 142 -3.66 3.77 1.32
C TYR A 142 -4.19 3.98 2.74
N ALA A 143 -4.24 2.88 3.50
CA ALA A 143 -4.82 2.80 4.84
C ALA A 143 -3.77 2.76 5.96
N GLY A 144 -2.49 2.82 5.60
CA GLY A 144 -1.36 2.88 6.53
C GLY A 144 -0.56 1.58 6.65
N SER A 145 0.55 1.64 7.38
CA SER A 145 1.46 0.50 7.56
C SER A 145 0.90 -0.60 8.47
N LEU A 146 1.47 -1.80 8.36
CA LEU A 146 1.06 -2.96 9.18
C LEU A 146 1.69 -3.01 10.58
N GLY A 147 2.70 -2.16 10.83
CA GLY A 147 3.47 -2.17 12.08
C GLY A 147 4.49 -3.31 12.19
N LEU A 148 4.68 -4.08 11.13
CA LEU A 148 5.68 -5.14 11.08
C LEU A 148 7.11 -4.54 11.18
N PRO A 149 8.05 -5.23 11.83
CA PRO A 149 7.94 -6.51 12.56
C PRO A 149 7.74 -6.28 14.06
N PHE A 150 7.27 -5.09 14.48
CA PHE A 150 7.27 -4.69 15.89
C PHE A 150 5.97 -5.11 16.58
N PRO A 151 6.01 -6.01 17.58
CA PRO A 151 4.78 -6.59 18.15
C PRO A 151 3.82 -5.56 18.74
N LYS A 152 4.33 -4.45 19.30
CA LYS A 152 3.48 -3.35 19.81
C LYS A 152 2.73 -2.64 18.68
N ASP A 153 3.39 -2.42 17.56
CA ASP A 153 2.84 -1.67 16.42
C ASP A 153 1.87 -2.57 15.64
N VAL A 154 2.18 -3.87 15.49
CA VAL A 154 1.24 -4.88 14.97
C VAL A 154 -0.04 -4.94 15.79
N ALA A 155 0.07 -4.97 17.13
CA ALA A 155 -1.10 -4.99 18.02
C ALA A 155 -1.93 -3.71 17.87
N ALA A 156 -1.29 -2.54 17.87
CA ALA A 156 -1.96 -1.26 17.65
C ALA A 156 -2.68 -1.20 16.29
N ARG A 157 -2.07 -1.76 15.23
CA ARG A 157 -2.68 -1.84 13.91
C ARG A 157 -3.88 -2.78 13.88
N ALA A 158 -3.80 -3.94 14.53
CA ALA A 158 -4.93 -4.85 14.66
C ALA A 158 -6.12 -4.18 15.38
N GLU A 159 -5.88 -3.40 16.43
CA GLU A 159 -6.91 -2.61 17.12
C GLU A 159 -7.50 -1.53 16.21
N GLN A 160 -6.68 -0.86 15.41
CA GLN A 160 -7.14 0.15 14.45
C GLN A 160 -8.02 -0.45 13.34
N ILE A 161 -7.60 -1.58 12.75
CA ILE A 161 -8.40 -2.30 11.75
C ILE A 161 -9.74 -2.76 12.37
N THR A 162 -9.71 -3.25 13.60
CA THR A 162 -10.94 -3.59 14.34
C THR A 162 -11.88 -2.38 14.43
N ARG A 163 -11.36 -1.20 14.76
CA ARG A 163 -12.15 0.05 14.79
C ARG A 163 -12.72 0.39 13.41
N TYR A 164 -11.92 0.31 12.35
CA TYR A 164 -12.39 0.59 10.98
C TYR A 164 -13.55 -0.32 10.57
N ILE A 165 -13.52 -1.60 10.94
CA ILE A 165 -14.63 -2.52 10.67
C ILE A 165 -15.86 -2.18 11.54
N ASN A 166 -15.67 -1.97 12.84
CA ASN A 166 -16.76 -1.68 13.78
C ASN A 166 -17.47 -0.35 13.49
N GLU A 167 -16.74 0.65 13.00
CA GLU A 167 -17.26 1.95 12.57
C GLU A 167 -17.90 1.91 11.18
N GLY A 168 -17.86 0.75 10.51
CA GLY A 168 -18.42 0.56 9.17
C GLY A 168 -17.62 1.25 8.06
N LEU A 169 -16.36 1.63 8.33
CA LEU A 169 -15.44 2.15 7.32
C LEU A 169 -14.98 1.02 6.38
N VAL A 170 -14.59 -0.12 6.94
CA VAL A 170 -14.38 -1.37 6.20
C VAL A 170 -15.67 -2.18 6.25
N ARG A 171 -16.18 -2.58 5.09
CA ARG A 171 -17.48 -3.29 4.96
C ARG A 171 -17.30 -4.63 4.25
N ASP A 172 -18.31 -5.49 4.38
CA ASP A 172 -18.39 -6.72 3.60
C ASP A 172 -18.30 -6.42 2.09
N GLY A 173 -17.53 -7.23 1.39
CA GLY A 173 -17.25 -7.07 -0.04
C GLY A 173 -16.05 -6.16 -0.36
N ASP A 174 -15.48 -5.45 0.62
CA ASP A 174 -14.23 -4.70 0.46
C ASP A 174 -13.02 -5.62 0.27
N ILE A 175 -11.91 -5.02 -0.19
CA ILE A 175 -10.63 -5.70 -0.42
C ILE A 175 -9.59 -5.04 0.48
N LEU A 176 -8.82 -5.86 1.19
CA LEU A 176 -7.65 -5.42 1.95
C LEU A 176 -6.42 -6.05 1.32
N ILE A 177 -5.47 -5.23 0.88
CA ILE A 177 -4.16 -5.68 0.39
C ILE A 177 -3.16 -5.45 1.51
N PHE A 178 -2.47 -6.52 1.89
CA PHE A 178 -1.50 -6.59 2.96
C PHE A 178 -0.13 -6.90 2.37
N GLU A 179 0.80 -5.96 2.54
CA GLU A 179 2.15 -6.00 1.96
C GLU A 179 3.18 -5.53 3.01
N ASP A 180 4.42 -6.01 2.89
CA ASP A 180 5.56 -5.58 3.70
C ASP A 180 6.88 -5.83 2.96
N ALA A 181 7.68 -4.79 2.80
CA ALA A 181 9.02 -4.77 2.21
C ALA A 181 10.05 -4.11 3.14
N GLY A 182 9.69 -3.94 4.42
CA GLY A 182 10.44 -3.18 5.40
C GLY A 182 11.55 -3.99 6.07
N PHE A 183 12.18 -3.36 7.06
CA PHE A 183 13.06 -4.09 7.97
C PHE A 183 12.26 -5.20 8.66
N HIS A 184 12.68 -6.45 8.53
CA HIS A 184 11.86 -7.59 8.97
C HIS A 184 12.36 -8.27 10.25
N GLY A 185 13.40 -7.73 10.89
CA GLY A 185 13.90 -8.19 12.20
C GLY A 185 14.53 -9.58 12.22
N GLN A 186 14.67 -10.22 11.05
CA GLN A 186 15.28 -11.56 10.87
C GLN A 186 14.66 -12.68 11.71
N ASP A 187 13.39 -12.53 12.13
CA ASP A 187 12.63 -13.55 12.88
C ASP A 187 11.39 -14.00 12.08
N PRO A 188 11.52 -15.02 11.20
CA PRO A 188 10.40 -15.49 10.38
C PRO A 188 9.27 -16.13 11.21
N ASP A 189 9.55 -16.65 12.40
CA ASP A 189 8.52 -17.25 13.25
C ASP A 189 7.64 -16.18 13.91
N ALA A 190 8.24 -15.08 14.37
CA ALA A 190 7.48 -13.90 14.80
C ALA A 190 6.70 -13.29 13.66
N TYR A 191 7.32 -13.20 12.48
CA TYR A 191 6.69 -12.69 11.28
C TYR A 191 5.40 -13.44 10.91
N GLU A 192 5.44 -14.77 10.90
CA GLU A 192 4.25 -15.59 10.69
C GLU A 192 3.15 -15.29 11.73
N ARG A 193 3.50 -15.20 13.02
CA ARG A 193 2.53 -14.90 14.09
C ARG A 193 1.86 -13.55 13.91
N TYR A 194 2.60 -12.54 13.45
CA TYR A 194 2.06 -11.21 13.20
C TYR A 194 1.10 -11.20 12.01
N TRP A 195 1.43 -11.88 10.93
CA TRP A 195 0.52 -12.08 9.80
C TRP A 195 -0.76 -12.81 10.20
N MET A 196 -0.63 -13.88 10.99
CA MET A 196 -1.78 -14.59 11.55
C MET A 196 -2.66 -13.66 12.38
N LEU A 197 -2.10 -12.83 13.27
CA LEU A 197 -2.85 -11.89 14.09
C LEU A 197 -3.61 -10.85 13.25
N LEU A 198 -2.93 -10.23 12.28
CA LEU A 198 -3.53 -9.21 11.41
C LEU A 198 -4.63 -9.83 10.52
N GLY A 199 -4.35 -10.97 9.90
CA GLY A 199 -5.31 -11.69 9.06
C GLY A 199 -6.53 -12.18 9.85
N GLN A 200 -6.33 -12.77 11.03
CA GLN A 200 -7.43 -13.22 11.89
C GLN A 200 -8.30 -12.05 12.37
N THR A 201 -7.67 -10.92 12.70
CA THR A 201 -8.38 -9.68 13.08
C THR A 201 -9.42 -9.29 12.03
N VAL A 202 -9.02 -9.28 10.76
CA VAL A 202 -9.87 -8.94 9.62
C VAL A 202 -10.93 -10.01 9.39
N LEU A 203 -10.47 -11.24 9.17
CA LEU A 203 -11.30 -12.33 8.65
C LEU A 203 -12.35 -12.81 9.66
N SER A 204 -12.14 -12.63 10.96
CA SER A 204 -13.14 -12.99 11.97
C SER A 204 -14.29 -11.99 12.06
N ARG A 205 -14.16 -10.81 11.43
CA ARG A 205 -15.09 -9.68 11.61
C ARG A 205 -15.88 -9.36 10.37
N ALA A 206 -15.24 -9.32 9.19
CA ALA A 206 -15.87 -8.91 7.93
C ALA A 206 -15.67 -9.94 6.80
N ASN A 207 -16.67 -10.07 5.94
CA ASN A 207 -16.59 -10.86 4.70
C ASN A 207 -15.87 -10.04 3.61
N VAL A 208 -14.55 -9.94 3.73
CA VAL A 208 -13.67 -9.22 2.80
C VAL A 208 -12.81 -10.18 1.96
N THR A 209 -12.17 -9.63 0.93
CA THR A 209 -11.02 -10.29 0.29
C THR A 209 -9.73 -9.77 0.92
N LEU A 210 -9.00 -10.64 1.61
CA LEU A 210 -7.66 -10.33 2.11
C LEU A 210 -6.61 -10.82 1.10
N VAL A 211 -5.89 -9.91 0.47
CA VAL A 211 -4.76 -10.23 -0.40
C VAL A 211 -3.48 -10.12 0.40
N MET A 212 -2.67 -11.17 0.41
CA MET A 212 -1.34 -11.19 1.02
C MET A 212 -0.31 -11.47 -0.07
N SER A 213 0.72 -10.64 -0.21
CA SER A 213 1.72 -10.76 -1.27
C SER A 213 3.12 -10.95 -0.72
N ASP A 214 3.87 -11.89 -1.30
CA ASP A 214 5.29 -12.05 -0.98
C ASP A 214 6.15 -10.99 -1.66
N MET A 215 7.35 -10.75 -1.12
CA MET A 215 8.19 -9.64 -1.56
C MET A 215 9.33 -10.12 -2.45
N PHE A 216 9.64 -9.32 -3.47
CA PHE A 216 10.83 -9.52 -4.30
C PHE A 216 12.08 -8.98 -3.63
N ASP A 217 13.20 -9.66 -3.86
CA ASP A 217 14.51 -9.21 -3.40
C ASP A 217 15.27 -8.59 -4.58
N ALA A 218 15.55 -7.29 -4.51
CA ALA A 218 16.39 -6.58 -5.47
C ALA A 218 17.50 -5.74 -4.79
N ILE A 219 17.64 -5.89 -3.47
CA ILE A 219 18.51 -5.08 -2.62
C ILE A 219 19.97 -5.45 -2.87
N PRO A 220 20.82 -4.49 -3.30
CA PRO A 220 22.26 -4.73 -3.46
C PRO A 220 22.94 -5.12 -2.15
N ASP A 221 24.09 -5.79 -2.24
CA ASP A 221 24.92 -6.06 -1.05
C ASP A 221 25.40 -4.76 -0.39
N GLY A 222 25.53 -4.77 0.94
CA GLY A 222 26.03 -3.65 1.71
C GLY A 222 25.11 -3.28 2.87
N MET A 223 24.96 -1.97 3.11
CA MET A 223 24.18 -1.43 4.21
C MET A 223 23.00 -0.61 3.69
N VAL A 224 21.81 -0.95 4.14
CA VAL A 224 20.57 -0.21 3.87
C VAL A 224 20.09 0.39 5.18
N MET A 225 19.93 1.72 5.20
CA MET A 225 19.52 2.45 6.42
C MET A 225 20.35 2.07 7.67
N GLY A 226 21.65 1.78 7.51
CA GLY A 226 22.51 1.41 8.64
C GLY A 226 22.38 -0.04 9.13
N PHE A 227 21.60 -0.88 8.46
CA PHE A 227 21.54 -2.33 8.70
C PHE A 227 22.10 -3.11 7.50
N PRO A 228 22.55 -4.36 7.68
CA PRO A 228 22.91 -5.23 6.56
C PRO A 228 21.74 -5.42 5.59
N ALA A 229 22.02 -5.48 4.29
CA ALA A 229 21.04 -5.71 3.23
C ALA A 229 20.13 -6.92 3.50
N GLU A 230 20.67 -7.96 4.14
CA GLU A 230 19.93 -9.15 4.56
C GLU A 230 18.68 -8.79 5.37
N ALA A 231 18.74 -7.79 6.25
CA ALA A 231 17.60 -7.40 7.09
C ALA A 231 16.37 -6.85 6.32
N PHE A 232 16.44 -6.81 4.99
CA PHE A 232 15.39 -6.43 4.06
C PHE A 232 15.19 -7.47 2.93
N ARG A 233 15.92 -8.59 2.93
CA ARG A 233 15.81 -9.66 1.92
C ARG A 233 14.86 -10.74 2.44
N PHE A 234 13.67 -10.79 1.86
CA PHE A 234 12.55 -11.61 2.35
C PHE A 234 12.65 -13.09 1.97
N GLU A 235 13.47 -13.45 0.98
CA GLU A 235 13.73 -14.85 0.62
C GLU A 235 15.04 -15.40 1.20
N ALA A 236 15.82 -14.57 1.89
CA ALA A 236 17.00 -15.04 2.60
C ALA A 236 16.62 -16.02 3.74
N PRO A 237 17.43 -17.08 3.98
CA PRO A 237 17.17 -18.03 5.05
C PRO A 237 17.60 -17.48 6.41
N TYR A 238 16.70 -17.58 7.40
CA TYR A 238 16.96 -17.21 8.79
C TYR A 238 16.68 -18.37 9.75
N PRO A 239 17.32 -18.38 10.95
CA PRO A 239 16.97 -19.31 12.00
C PRO A 239 15.46 -19.29 12.34
N SER A 240 14.88 -20.47 12.44
CA SER A 240 13.48 -20.73 12.82
C SER A 240 13.43 -21.99 13.69
N ALA A 241 12.37 -22.17 14.47
CA ALA A 241 12.17 -23.33 15.33
C ALA A 241 12.29 -24.69 14.58
N GLY A 242 12.01 -24.70 13.27
CA GLY A 242 12.12 -25.88 12.40
C GLY A 242 13.42 -25.98 11.57
N GLY A 243 14.41 -25.11 11.79
CA GLY A 243 15.64 -25.05 11.01
C GLY A 243 15.88 -23.67 10.40
N GLN A 244 15.88 -23.59 9.07
CA GLN A 244 16.04 -22.34 8.32
C GLN A 244 14.77 -22.04 7.54
N ARG A 245 14.32 -20.78 7.57
CA ARG A 245 13.09 -20.33 6.90
C ARG A 245 13.22 -18.88 6.47
N SER A 246 12.61 -18.52 5.35
CA SER A 246 12.54 -17.14 4.88
C SER A 246 11.26 -16.44 5.34
N HIS A 247 11.23 -15.11 5.32
CA HIS A 247 10.04 -14.32 5.65
C HIS A 247 8.92 -14.51 4.63
N ASN A 248 9.25 -14.66 3.36
CA ASN A 248 8.28 -15.06 2.32
C ASN A 248 7.75 -16.48 2.55
N GLY A 249 8.57 -17.41 3.02
CA GLY A 249 8.12 -18.73 3.47
C GLY A 249 7.15 -18.62 4.65
N ALA A 250 7.46 -17.78 5.63
CA ALA A 250 6.60 -17.51 6.77
C ALA A 250 5.25 -16.90 6.38
N LEU A 251 5.25 -15.94 5.46
CA LEU A 251 4.05 -15.34 4.90
C LEU A 251 3.19 -16.38 4.16
N ARG A 252 3.79 -17.22 3.31
CA ARG A 252 3.09 -18.27 2.56
C ARG A 252 2.36 -19.24 3.49
N ASP A 253 3.03 -19.65 4.56
CA ASP A 253 2.43 -20.54 5.56
C ASP A 253 1.30 -19.83 6.34
N ALA A 254 1.48 -18.55 6.71
CA ALA A 254 0.41 -17.75 7.33
C ALA A 254 -0.82 -17.64 6.42
N ALA A 255 -0.61 -17.30 5.14
CA ALA A 255 -1.68 -17.19 4.15
C ALA A 255 -2.42 -18.53 3.98
N ALA A 256 -1.70 -19.65 3.91
CA ALA A 256 -2.30 -20.99 3.82
C ALA A 256 -3.12 -21.34 5.08
N LYS A 257 -2.60 -21.02 6.27
CA LYS A 257 -3.31 -21.23 7.54
C LYS A 257 -4.57 -20.37 7.65
N LEU A 258 -4.50 -19.10 7.25
CA LEU A 258 -5.64 -18.19 7.21
C LEU A 258 -6.69 -18.65 6.19
N ALA A 259 -6.27 -19.10 5.00
CA ALA A 259 -7.17 -19.61 3.97
C ALA A 259 -7.94 -20.88 4.41
N ALA A 260 -7.31 -21.72 5.24
CA ALA A 260 -7.91 -22.92 5.81
C ALA A 260 -8.63 -22.66 7.15
N TRP A 261 -8.65 -21.42 7.65
CA TRP A 261 -9.18 -21.11 8.98
C TRP A 261 -10.72 -21.17 9.01
N PRO A 262 -11.35 -22.08 9.77
CA PRO A 262 -12.79 -22.31 9.70
C PRO A 262 -13.66 -21.14 10.16
N GLU A 263 -13.12 -20.24 10.97
CA GLU A 263 -13.84 -19.07 11.49
C GLU A 263 -13.75 -17.85 10.55
N SER A 264 -13.06 -17.98 9.41
CA SER A 264 -12.97 -16.93 8.42
C SER A 264 -14.34 -16.61 7.82
N LYS A 265 -14.74 -15.34 7.88
CA LYS A 265 -15.93 -14.81 7.18
C LYS A 265 -15.62 -14.39 5.74
N GLY A 266 -14.36 -14.13 5.43
CA GLY A 266 -13.88 -13.68 4.13
C GLY A 266 -13.04 -14.73 3.40
N LYS A 267 -12.34 -14.29 2.35
CA LYS A 267 -11.40 -15.13 1.59
C LYS A 267 -9.99 -14.57 1.64
N VAL A 268 -9.01 -15.47 1.60
CA VAL A 268 -7.60 -15.13 1.45
C VAL A 268 -7.16 -15.40 0.02
N VAL A 269 -6.44 -14.44 -0.56
CA VAL A 269 -5.75 -14.60 -1.84
C VAL A 269 -4.26 -14.39 -1.58
N PHE A 270 -3.47 -15.42 -1.79
CA PHE A 270 -2.01 -15.28 -1.80
C PHE A 270 -1.54 -14.88 -3.20
N LEU A 271 -0.75 -13.81 -3.30
CA LEU A 271 -0.12 -13.36 -4.53
C LEU A 271 1.40 -13.63 -4.45
N ASP A 272 1.89 -14.56 -5.28
CA ASP A 272 3.33 -14.74 -5.52
C ASP A 272 3.84 -13.59 -6.39
N LEU A 273 3.96 -12.41 -5.78
CA LEU A 273 4.43 -11.19 -6.44
C LEU A 273 5.93 -11.30 -6.72
N ARG A 274 6.70 -11.99 -5.88
CA ARG A 274 8.14 -12.20 -6.06
C ARG A 274 8.45 -12.86 -7.40
N GLN A 275 7.88 -14.03 -7.69
CA GLN A 275 8.18 -14.77 -8.92
C GLN A 275 7.77 -13.95 -10.15
N ARG A 276 6.61 -13.28 -10.05
CA ARG A 276 6.04 -12.47 -11.13
C ARG A 276 6.85 -11.21 -11.41
N MET A 277 7.24 -10.48 -10.37
CA MET A 277 8.09 -9.29 -10.48
C MET A 277 9.47 -9.66 -11.02
N ASN A 278 10.04 -10.80 -10.61
CA ASN A 278 11.32 -11.26 -11.15
C ASN A 278 11.24 -11.57 -12.65
N ALA A 279 10.16 -12.22 -13.11
CA ALA A 279 9.94 -12.46 -14.54
C ALA A 279 9.76 -11.15 -15.32
N PHE A 280 8.98 -10.21 -14.78
CA PHE A 280 8.78 -8.89 -15.38
C PHE A 280 10.08 -8.09 -15.46
N LYS A 281 10.87 -8.03 -14.38
CA LYS A 281 12.19 -7.38 -14.34
C LYS A 281 13.12 -7.91 -15.43
N ALA A 282 13.22 -9.24 -15.55
CA ALA A 282 14.07 -9.88 -16.54
C ALA A 282 13.63 -9.54 -17.98
N ALA A 283 12.32 -9.56 -18.25
CA ALA A 283 11.78 -9.20 -19.55
C ALA A 283 11.99 -7.71 -19.86
N LEU A 284 11.72 -6.82 -18.90
CA LEU A 284 11.87 -5.37 -19.06
C LEU A 284 13.33 -4.99 -19.37
N GLU A 285 14.28 -5.59 -18.65
CA GLU A 285 15.70 -5.35 -18.87
C GLU A 285 16.16 -5.88 -20.23
N THR A 286 15.73 -7.09 -20.61
CA THR A 286 16.10 -7.72 -21.88
C THR A 286 15.51 -6.97 -23.08
N ASP A 287 14.23 -6.63 -23.00
CA ASP A 287 13.49 -6.11 -24.14
C ASP A 287 13.67 -4.59 -24.28
N LEU A 288 13.66 -3.86 -23.17
CA LEU A 288 13.62 -2.40 -23.19
C LEU A 288 14.79 -1.73 -22.48
N GLY A 289 15.70 -2.49 -21.85
CA GLY A 289 16.78 -1.92 -21.02
C GLY A 289 16.30 -1.20 -19.76
N GLY A 290 15.01 -1.33 -19.43
CA GLY A 290 14.37 -0.63 -18.31
C GLY A 290 14.65 -1.26 -16.95
N LYS A 291 14.30 -0.54 -15.89
CA LYS A 291 14.42 -0.99 -14.50
C LYS A 291 13.08 -0.83 -13.78
N ALA A 292 12.55 -1.94 -13.27
CA ALA A 292 11.27 -1.99 -12.55
C ALA A 292 11.41 -1.60 -11.07
N ILE A 293 12.62 -1.74 -10.52
CA ILE A 293 12.96 -1.40 -9.14
C ILE A 293 14.03 -0.31 -9.18
N MET A 294 13.93 0.63 -8.26
CA MET A 294 14.88 1.72 -8.08
C MET A 294 16.27 1.20 -7.64
N PRO A 295 17.36 1.96 -7.84
CA PRO A 295 18.72 1.50 -7.53
C PRO A 295 18.95 1.02 -6.09
N GLU A 296 18.22 1.55 -5.10
CA GLU A 296 18.29 1.08 -3.72
C GLU A 296 17.73 -0.35 -3.52
N GLY A 297 17.00 -0.87 -4.51
CA GLY A 297 16.49 -2.23 -4.53
C GLY A 297 15.24 -2.50 -3.68
N ILE A 298 14.63 -1.45 -3.11
CA ILE A 298 13.39 -1.53 -2.32
C ILE A 298 12.20 -1.04 -3.16
N HIS A 299 12.21 0.23 -3.56
CA HIS A 299 11.02 0.84 -4.16
C HIS A 299 10.84 0.46 -5.62
N PRO A 300 9.59 0.24 -6.06
CA PRO A 300 9.29 0.12 -7.48
C PRO A 300 9.47 1.46 -8.19
N SER A 301 10.01 1.41 -9.39
CA SER A 301 9.90 2.51 -10.36
C SER A 301 8.47 2.55 -10.93
N PRO A 302 8.10 3.54 -11.76
CA PRO A 302 6.79 3.54 -12.42
C PRO A 302 6.50 2.28 -13.23
N TRP A 303 7.51 1.63 -13.81
CA TRP A 303 7.34 0.30 -14.42
C TRP A 303 6.88 -0.74 -13.39
N GLY A 304 7.53 -0.78 -12.23
CA GLY A 304 7.19 -1.69 -11.14
C GLY A 304 5.79 -1.43 -10.57
N VAL A 305 5.41 -0.17 -10.35
CA VAL A 305 4.08 0.17 -9.83
C VAL A 305 2.97 -0.19 -10.81
N ALA A 306 3.15 0.07 -12.11
CA ALA A 306 2.17 -0.34 -13.11
C ALA A 306 2.00 -1.87 -13.14
N PHE A 307 3.10 -2.61 -13.02
CA PHE A 307 3.06 -4.07 -12.95
C PHE A 307 2.38 -4.58 -11.68
N MET A 308 2.68 -3.98 -10.53
CA MET A 308 2.03 -4.30 -9.25
C MET A 308 0.53 -4.01 -9.31
N ALA A 309 0.11 -2.86 -9.85
CA ALA A 309 -1.30 -2.51 -10.04
C ALA A 309 -2.04 -3.60 -10.82
N ARG A 310 -1.49 -4.01 -11.96
CA ARG A 310 -2.02 -5.13 -12.75
C ARG A 310 -2.14 -6.41 -11.92
N GLU A 311 -1.08 -6.82 -11.22
CA GLU A 311 -1.10 -8.09 -10.48
C GLU A 311 -2.08 -8.08 -9.31
N TYR A 312 -2.23 -6.96 -8.60
CA TYR A 312 -3.24 -6.80 -7.56
C TYR A 312 -4.67 -6.77 -8.14
N LEU A 313 -4.89 -6.06 -9.26
CA LEU A 313 -6.19 -6.06 -9.96
C LEU A 313 -6.57 -7.47 -10.43
N ARG A 314 -5.59 -8.25 -10.92
CA ARG A 314 -5.79 -9.66 -11.29
C ARG A 314 -6.09 -10.53 -10.07
N ALA A 315 -5.34 -10.40 -8.99
CA ALA A 315 -5.50 -11.19 -7.76
C ALA A 315 -6.85 -10.94 -7.08
N THR A 316 -7.34 -9.70 -7.16
CA THR A 316 -8.63 -9.29 -6.58
C THR A 316 -9.83 -9.62 -7.46
N GLY A 317 -9.60 -9.96 -8.73
CA GLY A 317 -10.64 -10.17 -9.74
C GLY A 317 -11.18 -8.88 -10.36
N LEU A 318 -10.66 -7.71 -9.97
CA LEU A 318 -11.09 -6.41 -10.47
C LEU A 318 -10.63 -6.12 -11.91
N ALA A 319 -9.61 -6.83 -12.42
CA ALA A 319 -9.12 -6.65 -13.79
C ALA A 319 -10.23 -6.80 -14.85
N GLN A 320 -11.17 -7.72 -14.66
CA GLN A 320 -12.29 -7.94 -15.58
C GLN A 320 -13.32 -6.80 -15.57
N GLU A 321 -13.30 -5.95 -14.53
CA GLU A 321 -14.20 -4.82 -14.38
C GLU A 321 -13.68 -3.56 -15.09
N LEU A 322 -12.44 -3.59 -15.59
CA LEU A 322 -11.76 -2.48 -16.25
C LEU A 322 -12.07 -2.45 -17.74
N THR A 323 -13.04 -1.61 -18.11
CA THR A 323 -13.31 -1.27 -19.51
C THR A 323 -12.40 -0.10 -19.91
N ASN A 324 -12.02 0.02 -21.18
CA ASN A 324 -11.30 1.19 -21.69
C ASN A 324 -9.96 1.51 -20.99
N THR A 325 -9.10 0.51 -20.80
CA THR A 325 -7.75 0.68 -20.20
C THR A 325 -6.76 1.39 -21.13
N GLN A 326 -7.10 1.57 -22.42
CA GLN A 326 -6.20 2.08 -23.44
C GLN A 326 -5.58 3.46 -23.12
N PRO A 327 -6.33 4.47 -22.60
CA PRO A 327 -5.73 5.76 -22.26
C PRO A 327 -4.62 5.67 -21.20
N TYR A 328 -4.75 4.75 -20.24
CA TYR A 328 -3.71 4.51 -19.24
C TYR A 328 -2.47 3.87 -19.87
N LEU A 329 -2.66 2.86 -20.74
CA LEU A 329 -1.56 2.20 -21.43
C LEU A 329 -0.84 3.16 -22.40
N ASP A 330 -1.58 4.04 -23.08
CA ASP A 330 -1.03 5.06 -23.97
C ASP A 330 -0.23 6.12 -23.20
N MET A 331 -0.72 6.55 -22.03
CA MET A 331 0.01 7.42 -21.12
C MET A 331 1.35 6.81 -20.70
N LEU A 332 1.36 5.52 -20.34
CA LEU A 332 2.60 4.79 -20.01
C LEU A 332 3.54 4.72 -21.23
N ALA A 333 3.02 4.38 -22.41
CA ALA A 333 3.84 4.24 -23.62
C ALA A 333 4.47 5.57 -24.05
N ALA A 334 3.69 6.66 -24.02
CA ALA A 334 4.17 8.01 -24.34
C ALA A 334 5.28 8.50 -23.38
N ASN A 335 5.34 7.93 -22.17
CA ASN A 335 6.29 8.30 -21.13
C ASN A 335 7.28 7.18 -20.82
N ALA A 336 7.39 6.13 -21.65
CA ALA A 336 8.15 4.92 -21.35
C ALA A 336 9.60 5.18 -20.92
N ALA A 337 10.24 6.20 -21.51
CA ALA A 337 11.62 6.56 -21.18
C ALA A 337 11.81 7.10 -19.76
N ARG A 338 10.73 7.61 -19.14
CA ARG A 338 10.69 8.19 -17.80
C ARG A 338 10.28 7.18 -16.73
N LEU A 339 9.85 5.98 -17.13
CA LEU A 339 9.34 4.96 -16.21
C LEU A 339 10.46 4.18 -15.49
N SER A 340 11.73 4.37 -15.88
CA SER A 340 12.91 3.78 -15.21
C SER A 340 13.73 4.86 -14.51
N GLN A 341 14.48 4.45 -13.49
CA GLN A 341 15.53 5.25 -12.86
C GLN A 341 16.84 4.46 -12.83
N PRO A 342 17.95 4.97 -13.43
CA PRO A 342 17.98 6.18 -14.25
C PRO A 342 17.09 6.07 -15.50
N ARG A 343 16.71 7.23 -16.07
CA ARG A 343 15.91 7.26 -17.30
C ARG A 343 16.64 6.52 -18.42
N HIS A 344 15.87 5.82 -19.24
CA HIS A 344 16.39 5.03 -20.35
C HIS A 344 15.58 5.36 -21.60
N GLU A 345 16.22 5.68 -22.73
CA GLU A 345 15.46 5.86 -23.97
C GLU A 345 14.89 4.52 -24.42
N VAL A 346 13.58 4.49 -24.69
CA VAL A 346 12.89 3.28 -25.15
C VAL A 346 12.20 3.60 -26.46
N ASP A 347 12.36 2.71 -27.44
CA ASP A 347 11.61 2.79 -28.69
C ASP A 347 10.09 2.75 -28.40
N PRO A 348 9.29 3.74 -28.83
CA PRO A 348 7.88 3.81 -28.47
C PRO A 348 7.04 2.63 -28.95
N VAL A 349 7.39 2.02 -30.09
CA VAL A 349 6.65 0.87 -30.66
C VAL A 349 6.92 -0.39 -29.83
N ARG A 350 8.19 -0.62 -29.47
CA ARG A 350 8.59 -1.70 -28.56
C ARG A 350 8.01 -1.48 -27.16
N ALA A 351 8.04 -0.25 -26.65
CA ALA A 351 7.43 0.10 -25.38
C ALA A 351 5.94 -0.24 -25.36
N LYS A 352 5.19 0.20 -26.38
CA LYS A 352 3.75 -0.10 -26.48
C LYS A 352 3.46 -1.60 -26.51
N THR A 353 4.19 -2.35 -27.34
CA THR A 353 4.04 -3.81 -27.44
C THR A 353 4.32 -4.50 -26.09
N PHE A 354 5.37 -4.05 -25.40
CA PHE A 354 5.74 -4.59 -24.09
C PHE A 354 4.69 -4.26 -23.02
N ILE A 355 4.21 -3.01 -23.00
CA ILE A 355 3.15 -2.54 -22.08
C ILE A 355 1.88 -3.36 -22.27
N ASP A 356 1.47 -3.60 -23.52
CA ASP A 356 0.27 -4.41 -23.80
C ASP A 356 0.42 -5.85 -23.33
N ALA A 357 1.63 -6.42 -23.41
CA ALA A 357 1.89 -7.78 -22.97
C ALA A 357 1.98 -7.92 -21.43
N TRP A 358 2.60 -6.95 -20.76
CA TRP A 358 2.99 -7.10 -19.35
C TRP A 358 2.17 -6.25 -18.37
N LEU A 359 1.55 -5.16 -18.82
CA LEU A 359 0.89 -4.17 -17.96
C LEU A 359 -0.61 -4.00 -18.23
N ALA A 360 -1.12 -4.50 -19.35
CA ALA A 360 -2.56 -4.59 -19.57
C ALA A 360 -3.22 -5.47 -18.47
N PRO A 361 -4.24 -4.96 -17.74
CA PRO A 361 -4.89 -5.66 -16.63
C PRO A 361 -5.46 -7.04 -16.95
#